data_AF-A0A7R7IB99-F1
#
_entry.id   AF-A0A7R7IB99-F1
#
_cell.length_a   1.000
_cell.length_b   1.000
_cell.length_c   1.000
_cell.angle_alpha   90.00
_cell.angle_beta   90.00
_cell.angle_gamma   90.00
#
_symmetry.space_group_name_H-M   'P 1'
#
loop_
_entity.id
_entity.type
_entity.pdbx_description
1 polymer ?
#
loop_
_entity_poly.entity_id
_entity_poly.type
_entity_poly.pdbx_seq_one_letter_code
_entity_poly.pdbx_strand_id
1 'polypeptide(L)'
;MKQTDYLTKKIEHALKQYQDVAMYFRTHKLVVMNVFIITIFQRLLLFYVTYLTYLSFGLHGTGIITIITLQAMISVAVEMLPLPGGMGISEKLFLMIFTPLFGNLTLPAMVVSRGLSYYTELIISALFTIVSHFVIKEKIERVK
;
A
#
# COMPACT_ATOMS: atom_id res chain seq x y z
N MET A 1 35.65 -11.90 25.27
CA MET A 1 35.24 -10.67 25.97
C MET A 1 34.83 -9.52 25.03
N LYS A 2 35.54 -9.19 23.94
CA LYS A 2 35.13 -8.07 23.05
C LYS A 2 33.77 -8.24 22.31
N GLN A 3 33.36 -9.46 21.96
CA GLN A 3 32.09 -9.68 21.24
C GLN A 3 30.85 -9.53 22.14
N THR A 4 30.92 -9.97 23.40
CA THR A 4 29.81 -9.85 24.35
C THR A 4 29.51 -8.39 24.65
N ASP A 5 30.53 -7.54 24.84
CA ASP A 5 30.34 -6.11 25.09
C ASP A 5 29.75 -5.37 23.88
N TYR A 6 30.12 -5.79 22.66
CA TYR A 6 29.55 -5.25 21.41
C TYR A 6 28.07 -5.61 21.24
N LEU A 7 27.69 -6.87 21.52
CA LEU A 7 26.28 -7.28 21.43
C LEU A 7 25.42 -6.60 22.49
N THR A 8 25.93 -6.47 23.73
CA THR A 8 25.24 -5.76 24.80
C THR A 8 24.97 -4.30 24.41
N LYS A 9 25.98 -3.59 23.89
CA LYS A 9 25.79 -2.21 23.39
C LYS A 9 24.80 -2.11 22.24
N LYS A 10 24.79 -3.09 21.32
CA LYS A 10 23.82 -3.11 20.21
C LYS A 10 22.38 -3.32 20.70
N ILE A 11 22.18 -4.21 21.67
CA ILE A 11 20.87 -4.45 22.30
C ILE A 11 20.42 -3.23 23.09
N GLU A 12 21.31 -2.61 23.86
CA GLU A 12 21.01 -1.40 24.63
C GLU A 12 20.61 -0.22 23.73
N HIS A 13 21.29 -0.04 22.59
CA HIS A 13 20.91 0.96 21.60
C HIS A 13 19.54 0.65 20.97
N ALA A 14 19.27 -0.61 20.63
CA ALA A 14 17.96 -1.01 20.09
C ALA A 14 16.82 -0.81 21.10
N LEU A 15 17.06 -1.14 22.38
CA LEU A 15 16.12 -0.92 23.48
C LEU A 15 15.85 0.57 23.69
N LYS A 16 16.89 1.41 23.62
CA LYS A 16 16.74 2.86 23.76
C LYS A 16 15.91 3.44 22.62
N GLN A 17 16.19 3.06 21.37
CA GLN A 17 15.33 3.44 20.24
C GLN A 17 13.88 2.97 20.41
N TYR A 18 13.67 1.74 20.88
CA TYR A 18 12.32 1.24 21.14
C TYR A 18 11.59 2.06 22.21
N GLN A 19 12.29 2.42 23.29
CA GLN A 19 11.75 3.28 24.34
C GLN A 19 11.42 4.68 23.82
N ASP A 20 12.29 5.28 23.01
CA ASP A 20 12.07 6.60 22.41
C ASP A 20 10.86 6.60 21.47
N VAL A 21 10.70 5.56 20.64
CA VAL A 21 9.52 5.39 19.77
C VAL A 21 8.26 5.17 20.60
N ALA A 22 8.31 4.32 21.62
CA ALA A 22 7.18 4.10 22.52
C ALA A 22 6.76 5.40 23.25
N MET A 23 7.74 6.20 23.67
CA MET A 23 7.49 7.52 24.26
C MET A 23 6.88 8.47 23.23
N TYR A 24 7.35 8.47 21.98
CA TYR A 24 6.77 9.27 20.90
C TYR A 24 5.30 8.90 20.64
N PHE A 25 4.98 7.61 20.54
CA PHE A 25 3.59 7.13 20.41
C PHE A 25 2.71 7.55 21.59
N ARG A 26 3.28 7.59 22.81
CA ARG A 26 2.56 8.02 24.01
C ARG A 26 2.34 9.53 24.07
N THR A 27 3.28 10.33 23.60
CA THR A 27 3.20 11.79 23.64
C THR A 27 2.37 12.34 22.47
N HIS A 28 2.40 11.70 21.30
CA HIS A 28 1.71 12.14 20.08
C HIS A 28 0.52 11.25 19.71
N LYS A 29 -0.29 10.83 20.68
CA LYS A 29 -1.46 9.94 20.47
C LYS A 29 -2.42 10.44 19.40
N LEU A 30 -2.65 11.76 19.33
CA LEU A 30 -3.53 12.36 18.32
C LEU A 30 -2.98 12.20 16.90
N VAL A 31 -1.67 12.37 16.71
CA VAL A 31 -1.02 12.18 15.40
C VAL A 31 -1.10 10.72 14.98
N VAL A 32 -0.79 9.79 15.90
CA VAL A 32 -0.88 8.35 15.64
C VAL A 32 -2.31 7.94 15.27
N MET A 33 -3.30 8.43 16.01
CA MET A 33 -4.72 8.14 15.72
C MET A 33 -5.15 8.70 14.36
N ASN A 34 -4.77 9.94 14.03
CA ASN A 34 -5.09 10.54 12.74
C ASN A 34 -4.47 9.74 11.59
N VAL A 35 -3.18 9.41 11.66
CA VAL A 35 -2.51 8.61 10.62
C VAL A 35 -3.15 7.23 10.49
N PHE A 36 -3.54 6.61 11.60
CA PHE A 36 -4.24 5.33 11.60
C PHE A 36 -5.58 5.40 10.88
N ILE A 37 -6.42 6.39 11.20
CA ILE A 37 -7.73 6.60 10.55
C ILE A 37 -7.55 6.88 9.05
N ILE A 38 -6.61 7.75 8.69
CA ILE A 38 -6.30 8.07 7.29
C ILE A 38 -5.86 6.79 6.55
N THR A 39 -5.01 5.97 7.16
CA THR A 39 -4.53 4.71 6.56
C THR A 39 -5.68 3.73 6.35
N ILE A 40 -6.58 3.58 7.33
CA ILE A 40 -7.76 2.72 7.18
C ILE A 40 -8.63 3.20 6.01
N PHE A 41 -8.93 4.49 5.96
CA PHE A 41 -9.78 5.04 4.92
C PHE A 41 -9.14 4.90 3.53
N GLN A 42 -7.85 5.21 3.40
CA GLN A 42 -7.09 5.00 2.18
C GLN A 42 -7.11 3.53 1.74
N ARG A 43 -6.89 2.59 2.67
CA ARG A 43 -6.93 1.15 2.38
C ARG A 43 -8.33 0.68 1.94
N LEU A 44 -9.37 1.15 2.61
CA LEU A 44 -10.75 0.82 2.24
C LEU A 44 -11.09 1.33 0.84
N LEU A 45 -10.69 2.57 0.49
CA LEU A 45 -10.87 3.11 -0.86
C LEU A 45 -10.12 2.27 -1.90
N LEU A 46 -8.86 1.91 -1.64
CA LEU A 46 -8.07 1.06 -2.53
C LEU A 46 -8.71 -0.31 -2.77
N PHE A 47 -9.27 -0.93 -1.72
CA PHE A 47 -9.97 -2.21 -1.84
C PHE A 47 -11.35 -2.07 -2.49
N TYR A 48 -11.99 -0.92 -2.32
CA TYR A 48 -13.27 -0.60 -2.94
C TYR A 48 -13.17 -0.51 -4.47
N VAL A 49 -12.02 -0.11 -5.03
CA VAL A 49 -11.79 -0.13 -6.48
C VAL A 49 -11.99 -1.54 -7.09
N THR A 50 -11.59 -2.60 -6.39
CA THR A 50 -11.83 -3.98 -6.81
C THR A 50 -13.33 -4.30 -6.86
N TYR A 51 -14.10 -3.78 -5.92
CA TYR A 51 -15.57 -3.92 -5.92
C TYR A 51 -16.22 -3.12 -7.07
N LEU A 52 -15.78 -1.90 -7.33
CA LEU A 52 -16.25 -1.13 -8.50
C LEU A 52 -15.94 -1.85 -9.81
N THR A 53 -14.78 -2.51 -9.88
CA THR A 53 -14.42 -3.34 -11.02
C THR A 53 -15.37 -4.54 -11.13
N TYR A 54 -15.68 -5.24 -10.04
CA TYR A 54 -16.69 -6.30 -10.05
C TYR A 54 -18.05 -5.82 -10.60
N LEU A 55 -18.49 -4.63 -10.17
CA LEU A 55 -19.73 -4.03 -10.63
C LEU A 55 -19.67 -3.63 -12.12
N SER A 56 -18.53 -3.14 -12.61
CA SER A 56 -18.39 -2.70 -14.00
C SER A 56 -18.47 -3.85 -15.01
N PHE A 57 -18.15 -5.08 -14.59
CA PHE A 57 -18.38 -6.30 -15.39
C PHE A 57 -19.83 -6.83 -15.30
N GLY A 58 -20.74 -6.13 -14.63
CA GLY A 58 -22.16 -6.50 -14.51
C GLY A 58 -22.43 -7.65 -13.53
N LEU A 59 -21.48 -7.95 -12.65
CA LEU A 59 -21.62 -9.01 -11.66
C LEU A 59 -22.24 -8.44 -10.37
N HIS A 60 -23.27 -9.11 -9.85
CA HIS A 60 -24.01 -8.67 -8.64
C HIS A 60 -24.16 -9.77 -7.57
N GLY A 61 -23.61 -10.96 -7.80
CA GLY A 61 -23.82 -12.12 -6.94
C GLY A 61 -23.02 -12.11 -5.63
N THR A 62 -22.04 -11.23 -5.49
CA THR A 62 -21.14 -11.18 -4.33
C THR A 62 -21.22 -9.84 -3.61
N GLY A 63 -21.40 -9.88 -2.30
CA GLY A 63 -21.45 -8.69 -1.46
C GLY A 63 -20.13 -7.94 -1.40
N ILE A 64 -20.23 -6.62 -1.26
CA ILE A 64 -19.08 -5.70 -1.12
C ILE A 64 -18.11 -6.13 -0.01
N ILE A 65 -18.63 -6.57 1.14
CA ILE A 65 -17.83 -6.99 2.30
C ILE A 65 -16.94 -8.16 1.94
N THR A 66 -17.46 -9.15 1.22
CA THR A 66 -16.69 -10.33 0.78
C THR A 66 -15.53 -9.91 -0.13
N ILE A 67 -15.79 -9.08 -1.14
CA ILE A 67 -14.76 -8.64 -2.09
C ILE A 67 -13.67 -7.81 -1.39
N ILE A 68 -14.06 -6.87 -0.52
CA ILE A 68 -13.11 -6.08 0.27
C ILE A 68 -12.28 -6.97 1.20
N THR A 69 -12.90 -7.96 1.84
CA THR A 69 -12.20 -8.88 2.75
C THR A 69 -11.19 -9.73 2.00
N LEU A 70 -11.56 -10.30 0.86
CA LEU A 70 -10.64 -11.06 0.00
C LEU A 70 -9.48 -10.20 -0.50
N GLN A 71 -9.77 -8.96 -0.91
CA GLN A 71 -8.73 -8.02 -1.31
C GLN A 71 -7.79 -7.65 -0.15
N ALA A 72 -8.33 -7.46 1.05
CA ALA A 72 -7.54 -7.21 2.25
C ALA A 72 -6.62 -8.40 2.59
N MET A 73 -7.11 -9.64 2.47
CA MET A 73 -6.29 -10.85 2.66
C MET A 73 -5.12 -10.91 1.67
N ILE A 74 -5.38 -10.58 0.39
CA ILE A 74 -4.31 -10.50 -0.62
C ILE A 74 -3.28 -9.44 -0.23
N SER A 75 -3.74 -8.26 0.19
CA SER A 75 -2.85 -7.16 0.58
C SER A 75 -1.93 -7.56 1.73
N VAL A 76 -2.48 -8.14 2.79
CA VAL A 76 -1.70 -8.60 3.95
C VAL A 76 -0.73 -9.70 3.55
N ALA A 77 -1.16 -10.69 2.76
CA ALA A 77 -0.30 -11.79 2.31
C ALA A 77 0.91 -11.29 1.50
N VAL A 78 0.71 -10.31 0.62
CA VAL A 78 1.79 -9.75 -0.21
C VAL A 78 2.73 -8.89 0.63
N GLU A 79 2.21 -8.11 1.57
CA GLU A 79 3.02 -7.23 2.43
C GLU A 79 3.93 -7.99 3.39
N MET A 80 3.55 -9.20 3.79
CA MET A 80 4.40 -10.06 4.63
C MET A 80 5.57 -10.71 3.87
N LEU A 81 5.56 -10.67 2.54
CA LEU A 81 6.63 -11.24 1.73
C LEU A 81 7.78 -10.21 1.59
N PRO A 82 9.04 -10.57 1.93
CA PRO A 82 10.19 -9.68 1.83
C PRO A 82 10.72 -9.60 0.38
N LEU A 83 9.82 -9.44 -0.59
CA LEU A 83 10.14 -9.51 -2.02
C LEU A 83 10.08 -8.12 -2.66
N PRO A 84 11.24 -7.53 -3.06
CA PRO A 84 11.24 -6.32 -3.88
C PRO A 84 10.62 -6.66 -5.24
N GLY A 85 9.53 -6.01 -5.61
CA GLY A 85 8.79 -6.30 -6.84
C GLY A 85 7.69 -7.37 -6.72
N GLY A 86 7.13 -7.59 -5.52
CA GLY A 86 6.04 -8.56 -5.24
C GLY A 86 4.70 -8.38 -5.99
N MET A 87 4.65 -7.49 -6.99
CA MET A 87 3.48 -7.26 -7.85
C MET A 87 3.00 -8.55 -8.53
N GLY A 88 3.91 -9.34 -9.13
CA GLY A 88 3.52 -10.57 -9.83
C GLY A 88 2.88 -11.62 -8.91
N ILE A 89 3.26 -11.64 -7.62
CA ILE A 89 2.62 -12.52 -6.63
C ILE A 89 1.23 -11.99 -6.29
N SER A 90 1.07 -10.68 -6.17
CA SER A 90 -0.22 -10.04 -5.95
C SER A 90 -1.21 -10.34 -7.10
N GLU A 91 -0.73 -10.35 -8.34
CA GLU A 91 -1.52 -10.73 -9.53
C GLU A 91 -1.92 -12.20 -9.50
N LYS A 92 -0.97 -13.09 -9.18
CA LYS A 92 -1.25 -14.52 -9.06
C LYS A 92 -2.27 -14.81 -7.95
N LEU A 93 -2.12 -14.18 -6.78
CA LEU A 93 -3.06 -14.32 -5.66
C LEU A 93 -4.45 -13.80 -6.04
N PHE A 94 -4.52 -12.68 -6.75
CA PHE A 94 -5.78 -12.16 -7.28
C PHE A 94 -6.46 -13.19 -8.17
N LEU A 95 -5.75 -13.76 -9.16
CA LEU A 95 -6.32 -14.81 -10.01
C LEU A 95 -6.82 -15.99 -9.18
N MET A 96 -6.00 -16.52 -8.28
CA MET A 96 -6.38 -17.71 -7.51
C MET A 96 -7.61 -17.47 -6.63
N ILE A 97 -7.72 -16.29 -6.00
CA ILE A 97 -8.80 -15.98 -5.05
C ILE A 97 -10.08 -15.49 -5.76
N PHE A 98 -9.94 -14.72 -6.84
CA PHE A 98 -11.07 -14.13 -7.55
C PHE A 98 -11.57 -14.94 -8.75
N THR A 99 -10.85 -15.98 -9.19
CA THR A 99 -11.35 -16.90 -10.26
C THR A 99 -12.75 -17.46 -9.98
N PRO A 100 -13.08 -17.93 -8.76
CA PRO A 100 -14.43 -18.40 -8.45
C PRO A 100 -15.50 -17.30 -8.53
N LEU A 101 -15.11 -16.03 -8.42
CA LEU A 101 -16.03 -14.88 -8.38
C LEU A 101 -16.26 -14.26 -9.75
N PHE A 102 -15.20 -14.18 -10.58
CA PHE A 102 -15.22 -13.53 -11.89
C PHE A 102 -15.22 -14.53 -13.07
N GLY A 103 -14.90 -15.80 -12.84
CA GLY A 103 -14.84 -16.82 -13.88
C GLY A 103 -13.88 -16.45 -15.02
N ASN A 104 -14.39 -16.47 -16.26
CA ASN A 104 -13.61 -16.12 -17.45
C ASN A 104 -13.21 -14.62 -17.50
N LEU A 105 -13.83 -13.76 -16.69
CA LEU A 105 -13.56 -12.32 -16.64
C LEU A 105 -12.49 -11.95 -15.62
N THR A 106 -11.90 -12.91 -14.92
CA THR A 106 -10.93 -12.65 -13.83
C THR A 106 -9.67 -11.93 -14.33
N LEU A 107 -9.16 -12.31 -15.50
CA LEU A 107 -8.00 -11.65 -16.11
C LEU A 107 -8.30 -10.19 -16.49
N PRO A 108 -9.36 -9.89 -17.28
CA PRO A 108 -9.80 -8.51 -17.52
C PRO A 108 -10.04 -7.71 -16.24
N ALA A 109 -10.69 -8.31 -15.25
CA ALA A 109 -10.98 -7.66 -13.98
C ALA A 109 -9.73 -7.30 -13.20
N MET A 110 -8.73 -8.19 -13.18
CA MET A 110 -7.44 -7.88 -12.58
C MET A 110 -6.79 -6.69 -13.27
N VAL A 111 -6.75 -6.68 -14.61
CA VAL A 111 -6.11 -5.60 -15.38
C VAL A 111 -6.79 -4.27 -15.11
N VAL A 112 -8.12 -4.21 -15.09
CA VAL A 112 -8.87 -2.99 -14.78
C VAL A 112 -8.62 -2.55 -13.34
N SER A 113 -8.70 -3.47 -12.38
CA SER A 113 -8.45 -3.18 -10.96
C SER A 113 -7.03 -2.63 -10.73
N ARG A 114 -6.02 -3.18 -11.41
CA ARG A 114 -4.63 -2.67 -11.37
C ARG A 114 -4.47 -1.36 -12.14
N GLY A 115 -5.16 -1.22 -13.27
CA GLY A 115 -5.25 0.00 -14.06
C GLY A 115 -5.61 1.19 -13.18
N LEU A 116 -6.68 1.02 -12.41
CA LEU A 116 -7.21 2.05 -11.53
C LEU A 116 -6.36 2.23 -10.25
N SER A 117 -6.04 1.16 -9.54
CA SER A 117 -5.39 1.27 -8.21
C SER A 117 -3.87 1.38 -8.23
N TYR A 118 -3.20 1.16 -9.37
CA TYR A 118 -1.73 1.21 -9.43
C TYR A 118 -1.21 2.00 -10.62
N TYR A 119 -1.62 1.63 -11.84
CA TYR A 119 -1.06 2.26 -13.04
C TYR A 119 -1.47 3.73 -13.14
N THR A 120 -2.70 4.06 -12.76
CA THR A 120 -3.17 5.46 -12.70
C THR A 120 -2.37 6.27 -11.68
N GLU A 121 -2.15 5.74 -10.47
CA GLU A 121 -1.36 6.41 -9.43
C GLU A 121 0.09 6.63 -9.87
N LEU A 122 0.68 5.65 -10.54
CA LEU A 122 2.04 5.73 -11.08
C LEU A 122 2.15 6.81 -12.16
N ILE A 123 1.19 6.87 -13.09
CA ILE A 123 1.17 7.89 -14.15
C ILE A 123 0.99 9.28 -13.53
N ILE A 124 0.06 9.44 -12.59
CA ILE A 124 -0.17 10.71 -11.89
C ILE A 124 1.12 11.15 -11.18
N SER A 125 1.78 10.25 -10.45
CA SER A 125 3.05 10.53 -9.78
C SER A 125 4.16 10.95 -10.75
N ALA A 126 4.27 10.28 -11.90
CA ALA A 126 5.21 10.65 -12.95
C ALA A 126 4.94 12.06 -13.50
N LEU A 127 3.67 12.39 -13.77
CA LEU A 127 3.27 13.72 -14.24
C LEU A 127 3.62 14.80 -13.21
N PHE A 128 3.30 14.58 -11.93
CA PHE A 128 3.66 15.50 -10.85
C PHE A 128 5.17 15.72 -10.75
N THR A 129 5.96 14.65 -10.93
CA THR A 129 7.43 14.72 -10.91
C THR A 129 7.96 15.57 -12.07
N ILE A 130 7.43 15.37 -13.28
CA ILE A 130 7.80 16.14 -14.46
C ILE A 130 7.47 17.62 -14.27
N VAL A 131 6.24 17.94 -13.86
CA VAL A 131 5.80 19.32 -13.59
C VAL A 131 6.67 19.97 -12.51
N SER A 132 6.95 19.25 -11.43
CA SER A 132 7.83 19.75 -10.37
C SER A 132 9.22 20.09 -10.88
N HIS A 133 9.79 19.26 -11.78
CA HIS A 133 11.10 19.54 -12.36
C HIS A 133 11.11 20.79 -13.25
N PHE A 134 10.05 21.06 -14.01
CA PHE A 134 9.94 22.28 -14.80
C PHE A 134 9.75 23.53 -13.92
N VAL A 135 8.83 23.47 -12.95
CA VAL A 135 8.54 24.61 -12.05
C VAL A 135 9.73 24.94 -11.14
N ILE A 136 10.43 23.92 -10.62
CA ILE A 136 11.61 24.12 -9.77
C ILE A 136 12.78 24.68 -10.60
N LYS A 137 12.96 24.24 -11.85
CA LYS A 137 13.96 24.84 -12.76
C LYS A 137 13.72 26.33 -12.97
N GLU A 138 12.48 26.73 -13.27
CA GLU A 138 12.13 28.16 -13.41
C GLU A 138 12.41 28.97 -12.13
N LYS A 139 12.14 28.38 -10.95
CA LYS A 139 12.35 29.07 -9.67
C LYS A 139 13.84 29.25 -9.34
N ILE A 140 14.69 28.32 -9.77
CA ILE A 140 16.15 28.43 -9.59
C ILE A 140 16.74 29.45 -10.57
N GLU A 141 16.23 29.53 -11.81
CA GLU A 141 16.70 30.52 -12.79
C GLU A 141 16.28 31.96 -12.45
N ARG A 142 15.13 32.18 -11.81
CA ARG A 142 14.73 33.53 -11.37
C ARG A 142 15.45 34.05 -10.12
N VAL A 143 16.16 33.19 -9.38
CA VAL A 143 16.89 33.56 -8.15
C VAL A 143 18.38 33.83 -8.45
N LYS A 144 18.84 33.56 -9.68
CA LYS A 144 20.13 34.04 -10.21
C LYS A 144 19.95 35.37 -10.94
#